data_AF-A0A7W1GKD5-F1
#
_entry.id   AF-A0A7W1GKD5-F1
#
_cell.length_a   1.000
_cell.length_b   1.000
_cell.length_c   1.000
_cell.angle_alpha   90.00
_cell.angle_beta   90.00
_cell.angle_gamma   90.00
#
_symmetry.space_group_name_H-M   'P 1'
#
loop_
_entity.id
_entity.type
_entity.pdbx_description
1 polymer ?
#
loop_
_entity_poly.entity_id
_entity_poly.type
_entity_poly.pdbx_seq_one_letter_code
_entity_poly.pdbx_strand_id
1 'polypeptide(L)'
;MKPRVTNVKRNAVAILFFRVSDNSGSATVSGGIYRAGNQLKGFAPKTFRSGRYRYNWRAGSRVEHLSFCLLAQDAAGNRSTRRCAVVSVN
;
A
#
# COMPACT_ATOMS: atom_id res chain seq x y z
N MET A 1 9.61 -2.20 -3.83
CA MET A 1 8.33 -1.47 -4.01
C MET A 1 8.52 0.02 -3.76
N LYS A 2 7.79 0.87 -4.51
CA LYS A 2 7.67 2.31 -4.23
C LYS A 2 6.20 2.72 -4.36
N PRO A 3 5.45 2.88 -3.26
CA PRO A 3 4.10 3.43 -3.32
C PRO A 3 4.13 4.92 -3.68
N ARG A 4 3.15 5.42 -4.43
CA ARG A 4 3.03 6.84 -4.81
C ARG A 4 1.60 7.33 -4.61
N VAL A 5 1.42 8.30 -3.73
CA VAL A 5 0.17 9.02 -3.48
C VAL A 5 0.55 10.39 -2.93
N THR A 6 -0.17 11.45 -3.28
CA THR A 6 0.12 12.79 -2.74
C THR A 6 -1.13 13.54 -2.32
N ASN A 7 -2.26 13.38 -3.00
CA ASN A 7 -3.51 14.05 -2.62
C ASN A 7 -4.73 13.20 -2.93
N VAL A 8 -5.57 12.97 -1.92
CA VAL A 8 -6.82 12.23 -2.03
C VAL A 8 -7.95 13.14 -1.56
N LYS A 9 -9.02 13.25 -2.34
CA LYS A 9 -10.20 14.02 -1.91
C LYS A 9 -10.96 13.28 -0.80
N ARG A 10 -11.47 14.01 0.17
CA ARG A 10 -12.43 13.48 1.17
C ARG A 10 -13.59 12.73 0.50
N ASN A 11 -14.02 11.64 1.13
CA ASN A 11 -15.11 10.76 0.66
C ASN A 11 -14.90 10.16 -0.75
N ALA A 12 -13.73 10.34 -1.37
CA ALA A 12 -13.44 9.80 -2.70
C ALA A 12 -12.71 8.46 -2.61
N VAL A 13 -12.77 7.70 -3.70
CA VAL A 13 -11.94 6.51 -3.87
C VAL A 13 -10.55 6.97 -4.32
N ALA A 14 -9.58 6.82 -3.44
CA ALA A 14 -8.17 6.93 -3.72
C ALA A 14 -7.68 5.71 -4.50
N ILE A 15 -6.91 5.95 -5.55
CA ILE A 15 -6.20 4.89 -6.27
C ILE A 15 -4.75 4.94 -5.83
N LEU A 16 -4.35 3.98 -4.99
CA LEU A 16 -2.97 3.88 -4.50
C LEU A 16 -2.20 2.96 -5.43
N PHE A 17 -1.20 3.52 -6.10
CA PHE A 17 -0.37 2.76 -7.02
C PHE A 17 0.85 2.18 -6.30
N PHE A 18 1.14 0.93 -6.59
CA PHE A 18 2.38 0.29 -6.13
C PHE A 18 2.96 -0.62 -7.19
N ARG A 19 4.29 -0.69 -7.22
CA ARG A 19 5.04 -1.59 -8.10
C ARG A 19 5.66 -2.71 -7.28
N VAL A 20 5.31 -3.94 -7.61
CA VAL A 20 5.98 -5.15 -7.15
C VAL A 20 7.13 -5.42 -8.12
N SER A 21 8.32 -5.62 -7.59
CA SER A 21 9.50 -5.98 -8.36
C SER A 21 10.21 -7.04 -7.55
N ASP A 22 10.23 -8.25 -8.10
CA ASP A 22 10.90 -9.39 -7.50
C ASP A 22 11.60 -10.22 -8.59
N ASN A 23 12.77 -10.75 -8.27
CA ASN A 23 13.62 -11.53 -9.16
C ASN A 23 13.04 -12.93 -9.42
N SER A 24 12.27 -13.48 -8.47
CA SER A 24 11.63 -14.79 -8.61
C SER A 24 10.34 -14.76 -9.45
N GLY A 25 9.89 -13.58 -9.85
CA GLY A 25 8.70 -13.37 -10.68
C GLY A 25 7.40 -13.15 -9.89
N SER A 26 7.36 -13.45 -8.59
CA SER A 26 6.19 -13.19 -7.74
C SER A 26 6.54 -13.00 -6.27
N ALA A 27 5.85 -12.07 -5.60
CA ALA A 27 5.96 -11.84 -4.17
C ALA A 27 4.58 -11.76 -3.50
N THR A 28 4.48 -12.30 -2.30
CA THR A 28 3.33 -12.11 -1.41
C THR A 28 3.38 -10.72 -0.82
N VAL A 29 2.37 -9.91 -1.09
CA VAL A 29 2.31 -8.52 -0.63
C VAL A 29 1.17 -8.39 0.36
N SER A 30 1.50 -7.82 1.52
CA SER A 30 0.53 -7.38 2.51
C SER A 30 0.73 -5.90 2.77
N GLY A 31 -0.31 -5.23 3.25
CA GLY A 31 -0.20 -3.81 3.55
C GLY A 31 -1.54 -3.16 3.76
N GLY A 32 -1.50 -1.84 3.80
CA GLY A 32 -2.67 -1.07 4.14
C GLY A 32 -2.40 0.41 4.36
N ILE A 33 -3.45 1.07 4.78
CA ILE A 33 -3.46 2.46 5.22
C ILE A 33 -3.31 2.51 6.73
N TYR A 34 -2.36 3.30 7.17
CA TYR A 34 -1.99 3.50 8.57
C TYR A 34 -2.18 4.97 8.95
N ARG A 35 -2.68 5.23 10.15
CA ARG A 35 -2.75 6.54 10.80
C ARG A 35 -1.86 6.50 12.03
N ALA A 36 -0.81 7.32 12.07
CA ALA A 36 0.12 7.38 13.20
C ALA A 36 0.58 5.98 13.69
N GLY A 37 0.85 5.06 12.76
CA GLY A 37 1.24 3.67 13.06
C GLY A 37 0.08 2.68 13.24
N ASN A 38 -1.16 3.14 13.46
CA ASN A 38 -2.34 2.29 13.59
C ASN A 38 -2.93 1.93 12.23
N GLN A 39 -3.13 0.64 11.95
CA GLN A 39 -3.70 0.19 10.69
C GLN A 39 -5.20 0.49 10.64
N LEU A 40 -5.62 1.41 9.77
CA LEU A 40 -7.04 1.72 9.54
C LEU A 40 -7.69 0.71 8.60
N LYS A 41 -6.98 0.36 7.53
CA LYS A 41 -7.47 -0.58 6.53
C LYS A 41 -6.31 -1.37 5.98
N GLY A 42 -6.33 -2.68 6.20
CA GLY A 42 -5.41 -3.60 5.57
C GLY A 42 -6.04 -4.35 4.41
N PHE A 43 -5.19 -5.01 3.64
CA PHE A 43 -5.57 -6.15 2.84
C PHE A 43 -4.74 -7.36 3.26
N ALA A 44 -5.36 -8.53 3.19
CA ALA A 44 -4.70 -9.80 3.50
C ALA A 44 -3.49 -10.01 2.56
N PRO A 45 -2.45 -10.75 3.01
CA PRO A 45 -1.33 -11.12 2.16
C PRO A 45 -1.84 -11.76 0.87
N LYS A 46 -1.46 -11.20 -0.27
CA LYS A 46 -1.85 -11.73 -1.58
C LYS A 46 -0.64 -11.84 -2.47
N THR A 47 -0.53 -12.93 -3.21
CA THR A 47 0.57 -13.11 -4.16
C THR A 47 0.34 -12.24 -5.38
N PHE A 48 1.30 -11.36 -5.65
CA PHE A 48 1.34 -10.51 -6.84
C PHE A 48 2.56 -10.91 -7.68
N ARG A 49 2.38 -10.95 -9.00
CA ARG A 49 3.51 -11.09 -9.93
C ARG A 49 4.30 -9.78 -9.97
N SER A 50 5.50 -9.81 -10.53
CA SER A 50 6.24 -8.57 -10.81
C SER A 50 5.43 -7.68 -11.76
N GLY A 51 5.14 -6.44 -11.36
CA GLY A 51 4.22 -5.58 -12.10
C GLY A 51 3.76 -4.34 -11.34
N ARG A 52 2.89 -3.56 -11.99
CA ARG A 52 2.22 -2.39 -11.40
C ARG A 52 0.80 -2.78 -11.00
N TYR A 53 0.42 -2.41 -9.78
CA TYR A 53 -0.89 -2.69 -9.22
C TYR A 53 -1.51 -1.43 -8.65
N ARG A 54 -2.83 -1.47 -8.56
CA ARG A 54 -3.67 -0.44 -7.98
C ARG A 54 -4.43 -1.02 -6.79
N TYR A 55 -4.46 -0.27 -5.71
CA TYR A 55 -5.29 -0.55 -4.54
C TYR A 55 -6.31 0.58 -4.41
N ASN A 56 -7.59 0.23 -4.52
CA ASN A 56 -8.67 1.17 -4.36
C ASN A 56 -9.00 1.28 -2.86
N TRP A 57 -8.85 2.48 -2.32
CA TRP A 57 -9.13 2.78 -0.93
C TRP A 57 -10.06 3.97 -0.85
N ARG A 58 -11.17 3.87 -0.11
CA ARG A 58 -12.06 5.00 0.11
C ARG A 58 -11.54 5.85 1.26
N ALA A 59 -11.21 7.11 0.97
CA ALA A 59 -10.84 8.07 2.00
C ALA A 59 -12.04 8.41 2.88
N GLY A 60 -11.75 8.66 4.15
CA GLY A 60 -12.75 9.15 5.09
C GLY A 60 -13.18 10.58 4.77
N SER A 61 -14.07 11.10 5.60
CA SER A 61 -14.55 12.48 5.53
C SER A 61 -13.62 13.50 6.20
N ARG A 62 -12.55 13.05 6.87
CA ARG A 62 -11.63 13.90 7.64
C ARG A 62 -10.40 14.25 6.82
N VAL A 63 -9.88 15.46 7.03
CA VAL A 63 -8.56 15.87 6.54
C VAL A 63 -7.52 15.21 7.44
N GLU A 64 -6.63 14.42 6.85
CA GLU A 64 -5.63 13.68 7.62
C GLU A 64 -4.45 13.22 6.77
N HIS A 65 -3.29 13.13 7.42
CA HIS A 65 -2.10 12.52 6.83
C HIS A 65 -2.01 11.06 7.24
N LEU A 66 -2.10 10.19 6.24
CA LEU A 66 -2.04 8.76 6.37
C LEU A 66 -0.77 8.21 5.73
N SER A 67 -0.48 6.95 6.00
CA SER A 67 0.66 6.23 5.45
C SER A 67 0.17 4.97 4.76
N PHE A 68 0.39 4.86 3.46
CA PHE A 68 0.19 3.62 2.73
C PHE A 68 1.47 2.79 2.80
N CYS A 69 1.47 1.77 3.65
CA CYS A 69 2.62 0.90 3.85
C CYS A 69 2.41 -0.47 3.21
N LEU A 70 3.48 -0.98 2.60
CA LEU A 70 3.53 -2.27 1.93
C LEU A 70 4.70 -3.10 2.47
N LEU A 71 4.44 -4.39 2.63
CA LEU A 71 5.39 -5.43 2.98
C LEU A 71 5.34 -6.48 1.88
N ALA A 72 6.50 -6.89 1.38
CA ALA A 72 6.61 -8.01 0.45
C ALA A 72 7.28 -9.17 1.17
N GLN A 73 6.87 -10.39 0.86
CA GLN A 73 7.45 -11.63 1.30
C GLN A 73 7.63 -12.52 0.06
N ASP A 74 8.84 -13.02 -0.16
CA ASP A 74 9.08 -13.95 -1.27
C ASP A 74 8.62 -15.38 -0.93
N ALA A 75 8.75 -16.29 -1.90
CA ALA A 75 8.40 -17.71 -1.72
C ALA A 75 9.32 -18.44 -0.73
N ALA A 76 10.53 -17.93 -0.50
CA ALA A 76 11.48 -18.46 0.48
C ALA A 76 11.22 -17.94 1.90
N GLY A 77 10.23 -17.06 2.09
CA GLY A 77 9.89 -16.48 3.38
C GLY A 77 10.67 -15.21 3.74
N ASN A 78 11.54 -14.71 2.87
CA ASN A 78 12.26 -13.47 3.12
C ASN A 78 11.31 -12.28 2.98
N ARG A 79 11.28 -11.46 4.03
CA ARG A 79 10.46 -10.25 4.08
C ARG A 79 11.28 -9.05 3.65
N SER A 80 10.78 -8.30 2.68
CA SER A 80 11.30 -6.98 2.34
C SER A 80 10.99 -5.96 3.43
N THR A 81 11.84 -4.93 3.51
CA THR A 81 11.61 -3.76 4.36
C THR A 81 10.25 -3.13 4.04
N ARG A 82 9.50 -2.76 5.09
CA ARG A 82 8.25 -2.01 4.96
C ARG A 82 8.48 -0.71 4.20
N ARG A 83 7.77 -0.50 3.09
CA ARG A 83 7.84 0.74 2.30
C ARG A 83 6.54 1.50 2.46
N CYS A 84 6.64 2.74 2.94
CA CYS A 84 5.50 3.60 3.15
C CYS A 84 5.50 4.78 2.17
N ALA A 85 4.31 5.20 1.75
CA ALA A 85 4.08 6.47 1.06
C ALA A 85 3.10 7.30 1.87
N VAL A 86 3.30 8.61 1.86
CA VAL A 86 2.38 9.55 2.49
C VAL A 86 1.09 9.61 1.65
N VAL A 87 -0.05 9.60 2.31
CA VAL A 87 -1.38 9.75 1.72
C VAL A 87 -2.04 10.92 2.43
N SER A 88 -2.06 12.10 1.80
CA SER A 88 -2.75 13.26 2.35
C SER A 88 -4.20 13.27 1.86
N VAL A 89 -5.13 13.16 2.80
CA VAL A 89 -6.57 13.35 2.54
C VAL A 89 -6.89 14.82 2.74
N ASN A 90 -7.35 15.49 1.68
CA ASN A 90 -7.74 16.90 1.67
C ASN A 90 -9.22 17.06 1.37
#